data_AF-A0AAV8WSU6-F1
#
_entry.id   AF-A0AAV8WSU6-F1
#
_cell.length_a   1.000
_cell.length_b   1.000
_cell.length_c   1.000
_cell.angle_alpha   90.00
_cell.angle_beta   90.00
_cell.angle_gamma   90.00
#
_symmetry.space_group_name_H-M   'P 1'
#
loop_
_entity.id
_entity.type
_entity.pdbx_description
1 polymer ?
#
loop_
_entity_poly.entity_id
_entity_poly.type
_entity_poly.pdbx_seq_one_letter_code
_entity_poly.pdbx_strand_id
1 'polypeptide(L)'
;MCLNSTTGKSPSELLYGFRPRLKYDIELTNILADSDRLKTFDKNRNKALGKINKTAKATKKRYDKNRLAAITFKKMDMVLVKKSPIIKGLKSGKLVQKYMGPVRVTAALPNDRHDVQSLSKGRRRLRGVVASDRLKLFKSSL
;
A
#
# COMPACT_ATOMS: atom_id res chain seq x y z
N MET A 1 -16.55 20.08 -9.33
CA MET A 1 -16.50 18.60 -9.26
C MET A 1 -15.04 18.15 -9.20
N CYS A 2 -14.68 17.16 -8.38
CA CYS A 2 -13.28 16.73 -8.19
C CYS A 2 -12.78 15.89 -9.38
N LEU A 3 -11.79 16.39 -10.11
CA LEU A 3 -11.11 15.68 -11.19
C LEU A 3 -9.76 15.15 -10.70
N ASN A 4 -9.39 13.93 -11.11
CA ASN A 4 -8.05 13.41 -10.83
C ASN A 4 -7.05 13.98 -11.84
N SER A 5 -5.96 14.59 -11.36
CA SER A 5 -4.91 15.20 -12.19
C SER A 5 -4.27 14.23 -13.20
N THR A 6 -4.12 12.95 -12.85
CA THR A 6 -3.50 11.95 -13.73
C THR A 6 -4.42 11.50 -14.86
N THR A 7 -5.68 11.18 -14.55
CA THR A 7 -6.62 10.65 -15.55
C THR A 7 -7.34 11.77 -16.29
N GLY A 8 -7.50 12.95 -15.66
CA GLY A 8 -8.30 14.07 -16.15
C GLY A 8 -9.81 13.81 -16.11
N LYS A 9 -10.25 12.80 -15.36
CA LYS A 9 -11.63 12.28 -15.32
C LYS A 9 -12.07 12.13 -13.87
N SER A 10 -13.37 12.25 -13.62
CA SER A 10 -13.95 11.94 -12.30
C SER A 10 -14.11 10.42 -12.13
N PRO A 11 -14.15 9.90 -10.88
CA PRO A 11 -14.46 8.49 -10.64
C PRO A 11 -15.81 8.07 -11.23
N SER A 12 -16.83 8.94 -11.14
CA SER A 12 -18.17 8.68 -11.70
C SER A 12 -18.14 8.53 -13.22
N GLU A 13 -17.36 9.36 -13.92
CA GLU A 13 -17.23 9.29 -15.38
C GLU A 13 -16.50 8.01 -15.83
N LEU A 14 -15.55 7.51 -15.03
CA LEU A 14 -14.87 6.22 -15.29
C LEU A 14 -15.71 5.01 -14.89
N LEU A 15 -16.71 5.17 -14.02
CA LEU A 15 -17.59 4.10 -13.54
C LEU A 15 -18.87 3.97 -14.36
N TYR A 16 -19.44 5.09 -14.80
CA TYR A 16 -20.74 5.13 -15.49
C TYR A 16 -20.62 5.59 -16.96
N GLY A 17 -19.46 6.09 -17.38
CA GLY A 17 -19.26 6.60 -18.75
C GLY A 17 -19.78 8.02 -18.97
N PHE A 18 -20.49 8.60 -18.01
CA PHE A 18 -20.99 9.97 -18.04
C PHE A 18 -20.81 10.66 -16.69
N ARG A 19 -20.93 11.99 -16.69
CA ARG A 19 -20.89 12.80 -15.48
C ARG A 19 -22.32 12.95 -14.94
N PRO A 20 -22.62 12.44 -13.72
CA PRO A 20 -23.96 12.59 -13.14
C PRO A 20 -24.26 14.07 -12.90
N ARG A 21 -25.46 14.49 -13.29
CA ARG A 21 -25.96 15.87 -13.11
C ARG A 21 -26.24 16.13 -11.63
N LEU A 22 -25.83 17.29 -11.15
CA LEU A 22 -26.32 17.84 -9.88
C LEU A 22 -27.57 18.69 -10.16
N LYS A 23 -28.40 18.98 -9.14
CA LYS A 23 -29.67 19.72 -9.30
C LYS A 23 -29.52 21.11 -9.95
N TYR A 24 -28.30 21.61 -10.12
CA TYR A 24 -27.97 22.94 -10.63
C TYR A 24 -27.42 22.94 -12.07
N ASP A 25 -27.20 21.77 -12.68
CA ASP A 25 -26.65 21.66 -14.04
C ASP A 25 -27.81 21.62 -15.06
N ILE A 26 -28.10 22.75 -15.72
CA ILE A 26 -29.27 22.95 -16.61
C ILE A 26 -29.02 22.50 -18.07
N GLU A 27 -27.82 22.04 -18.43
CA GLU A 27 -27.51 21.71 -19.83
C GLU A 27 -28.19 20.41 -20.31
N LEU A 28 -29.11 20.56 -21.26
CA LEU A 28 -29.78 19.48 -21.99
C LEU A 28 -28.81 18.82 -22.98
N THR A 29 -28.16 17.74 -22.56
CA THR A 29 -27.44 16.84 -23.48
C THR A 29 -28.24 15.56 -23.69
N ASN A 30 -28.50 15.28 -24.96
CA ASN A 30 -29.39 14.23 -25.44
C ASN A 30 -29.02 12.84 -24.93
N ILE A 31 -30.06 12.05 -24.68
CA ILE A 31 -30.03 10.65 -24.29
C ILE A 31 -29.29 9.85 -25.37
N LEU A 32 -27.96 9.70 -25.21
CA LEU A 32 -27.19 8.75 -26.01
C LEU A 32 -27.75 7.35 -25.76
N ALA A 33 -28.01 6.60 -26.84
CA ALA A 33 -28.39 5.19 -26.76
C ALA A 33 -27.34 4.40 -25.96
N ASP A 34 -27.78 3.39 -25.20
CA ASP A 34 -26.92 2.68 -24.24
C ASP A 34 -25.67 2.04 -24.89
N SER A 35 -25.74 1.69 -26.18
CA SER A 35 -24.61 1.19 -26.97
C SER A 35 -23.47 2.20 -27.11
N ASP A 36 -23.79 3.49 -27.26
CA ASP A 36 -22.79 4.55 -27.41
C ASP A 36 -22.16 4.93 -26.07
N ARG A 37 -22.91 4.76 -24.98
CA ARG A 37 -22.41 4.90 -23.60
C ARG A 37 -21.37 3.82 -23.26
N LEU A 38 -21.63 2.57 -23.61
CA LEU A 38 -20.68 1.46 -23.41
C LEU A 38 -19.37 1.70 -24.20
N LYS A 39 -19.47 2.09 -25.47
CA LYS A 39 -18.29 2.40 -26.30
C LYS A 39 -17.48 3.58 -25.77
N THR A 40 -18.13 4.63 -25.27
CA THR A 40 -17.45 5.81 -24.71
C THR A 40 -16.80 5.49 -23.36
N PHE A 41 -17.44 4.65 -22.55
CA PHE A 41 -16.94 4.16 -21.28
C PHE A 41 -15.62 3.36 -21.43
N ASP A 42 -15.58 2.37 -22.32
CA ASP A 42 -14.38 1.56 -22.54
C ASP A 42 -13.23 2.40 -23.09
N LYS A 43 -13.52 3.32 -24.02
CA LYS A 43 -12.54 4.29 -24.52
C LYS A 43 -11.98 5.16 -23.40
N ASN A 44 -12.83 5.66 -22.50
CA ASN A 44 -12.39 6.48 -21.37
C ASN A 44 -11.54 5.69 -20.37
N ARG A 45 -11.90 4.44 -20.07
CA ARG A 45 -11.11 3.55 -19.20
C ARG A 45 -9.77 3.20 -19.82
N ASN A 46 -9.73 2.81 -21.07
CA ASN A 46 -8.48 2.46 -21.75
C ASN A 46 -7.51 3.65 -21.81
N LYS A 47 -8.03 4.86 -22.08
CA LYS A 47 -7.23 6.09 -22.00
C LYS A 47 -6.73 6.37 -20.58
N ALA A 48 -7.58 6.21 -19.56
CA ALA A 48 -7.20 6.41 -18.17
C ALA A 48 -6.14 5.39 -17.72
N LEU A 49 -6.30 4.11 -18.07
CA LEU A 49 -5.33 3.04 -17.82
C LEU A 49 -3.98 3.33 -18.47
N GLY A 50 -3.97 3.77 -19.73
CA GLY A 50 -2.74 4.19 -20.41
C GLY A 50 -2.00 5.29 -19.66
N LYS A 51 -2.73 6.32 -19.20
CA LYS A 51 -2.15 7.41 -18.39
C LYS A 51 -1.64 6.92 -17.03
N ILE A 52 -2.44 6.12 -16.31
CA ILE A 52 -2.06 5.54 -15.01
C ILE A 52 -0.79 4.70 -15.14
N ASN A 53 -0.71 3.84 -16.17
CA ASN A 53 0.47 3.02 -16.40
C ASN A 53 1.71 3.87 -16.71
N LYS A 54 1.55 4.93 -17.51
CA LYS A 54 2.64 5.87 -17.81
C LYS A 54 3.12 6.59 -16.54
N THR A 55 2.20 7.12 -15.72
CA THR A 55 2.57 7.83 -14.48
C THR A 55 3.10 6.90 -13.40
N ALA A 56 2.58 5.67 -13.31
CA ALA A 56 3.10 4.64 -12.41
C ALA A 56 4.54 4.27 -12.76
N LYS A 57 4.85 4.06 -14.05
CA LYS A 57 6.22 3.81 -14.53
C LYS A 57 7.16 4.98 -14.22
N ALA A 58 6.73 6.22 -14.48
CA ALA A 58 7.54 7.41 -14.18
C ALA A 58 7.78 7.58 -12.66
N THR A 59 6.74 7.38 -11.85
CA THR A 59 6.84 7.43 -10.39
C THR A 59 7.77 6.35 -9.86
N LYS A 60 7.67 5.12 -10.38
CA LYS A 60 8.56 4.02 -10.02
C LYS A 60 10.01 4.35 -10.36
N LYS A 61 10.29 4.83 -11.58
CA LYS A 61 11.65 5.24 -11.99
C LYS A 61 12.22 6.34 -11.07
N ARG A 62 11.40 7.34 -10.71
CA ARG A 62 11.82 8.40 -9.79
C ARG A 62 12.10 7.88 -8.38
N TYR A 63 11.26 6.99 -7.88
CA TYR A 63 11.44 6.36 -6.58
C TYR A 63 12.72 5.52 -6.56
N ASP A 64 12.88 4.62 -7.54
CA ASP A 64 14.04 3.72 -7.65
C ASP A 64 15.36 4.48 -7.80
N LYS A 65 15.37 5.66 -8.46
CA LYS A 65 16.57 6.52 -8.60
C LYS A 65 17.20 6.90 -7.26
N ASN A 66 16.39 7.17 -6.24
CA ASN A 66 16.85 7.66 -4.94
C ASN A 66 16.73 6.59 -3.84
N ARG A 67 16.30 5.37 -4.19
CA ARG A 67 16.00 4.32 -3.21
C ARG A 67 17.28 3.62 -2.78
N LEU A 68 17.54 3.61 -1.47
CA LEU A 68 18.55 2.73 -0.89
C LEU A 68 18.02 1.28 -0.85
N ALA A 69 18.89 0.31 -1.14
CA ALA A 69 18.56 -1.11 -1.02
C ALA A 69 18.07 -1.43 0.40
N ALA A 70 17.02 -2.25 0.49
CA ALA A 70 16.50 -2.69 1.79
C ALA A 70 17.49 -3.62 2.48
N ILE A 71 17.50 -3.59 3.82
CA ILE A 71 18.26 -4.56 4.61
C ILE A 71 17.62 -5.94 4.43
N THR A 72 18.43 -6.92 4.04
CA THR A 72 17.98 -8.29 3.86
C THR A 72 18.43 -9.15 5.05
N PHE A 73 17.53 -10.01 5.51
CA PHE A 73 17.80 -10.97 6.57
C PHE A 73 17.79 -12.40 6.02
N LYS A 74 18.74 -13.22 6.48
CA LYS A 74 18.86 -14.62 6.10
C LYS A 74 17.98 -15.49 6.99
N LYS A 75 17.69 -16.69 6.50
CA LYS A 75 17.01 -17.73 7.29
C LYS A 75 17.84 -18.01 8.56
N MET A 76 17.16 -18.20 9.68
CA MET A 76 17.72 -18.39 11.03
C MET A 76 18.27 -17.13 11.72
N ASP A 77 18.34 -15.97 11.06
CA ASP A 77 18.74 -14.72 11.73
C ASP A 77 17.77 -14.38 12.87
N MET A 78 18.32 -13.87 13.97
CA MET A 78 17.53 -13.33 15.07
C MET A 78 17.28 -11.85 14.85
N VAL A 79 16.01 -11.46 14.86
CA VAL A 79 15.56 -10.10 14.61
C VAL A 79 14.57 -9.64 15.67
N LEU A 80 14.56 -8.34 15.92
CA LEU A 80 13.57 -7.64 16.73
C LEU A 80 12.49 -7.06 15.80
N VAL A 81 11.23 -7.16 16.22
CA VAL A 81 10.09 -6.67 15.42
C VAL A 81 9.52 -5.39 16.03
N LYS A 82 9.38 -4.34 15.24
CA LYS A 82 8.77 -3.07 15.68
C LYS A 82 7.29 -3.27 16.00
N LYS A 83 6.86 -2.85 17.20
CA LYS A 83 5.46 -2.93 17.62
C LYS A 83 4.63 -1.85 16.91
N SER A 84 3.39 -2.19 16.56
CA SER A 84 2.40 -1.18 16.20
C SER A 84 2.00 -0.41 17.46
N PRO A 85 1.95 0.94 17.43
CA PRO A 85 1.58 1.75 18.59
C PRO A 85 0.07 1.69 18.82
N ILE A 86 -0.46 0.53 19.20
CA ILE A 86 -1.82 0.43 19.73
C ILE A 86 -1.69 0.62 21.24
N ILE A 87 -1.79 1.88 21.66
CA ILE A 87 -1.75 2.27 23.06
C ILE A 87 -3.17 2.15 23.61
N LYS A 88 -3.56 0.97 24.08
CA LYS A 88 -4.84 0.82 24.80
C LYS A 88 -4.70 1.45 26.19
N GLY A 89 -5.40 2.57 26.44
CA GLY A 89 -5.62 3.11 27.78
C GLY A 89 -4.49 3.93 28.42
N LEU A 90 -3.31 4.09 27.78
CA LEU A 90 -2.28 5.01 28.27
C LEU A 90 -2.34 6.36 27.56
N LYS A 91 -2.26 7.45 28.32
CA LYS A 91 -2.15 8.83 27.81
C LYS A 91 -0.82 9.11 27.09
N SER A 92 0.21 8.27 27.27
CA SER A 92 1.56 8.47 26.70
C SER A 92 2.25 7.15 26.37
N GLY A 93 2.76 7.02 25.14
CA GLY A 93 3.51 5.85 24.66
C GLY A 93 5.03 5.91 24.89
N LYS A 94 5.53 6.92 25.61
CA LYS A 94 6.99 7.19 25.74
C LYS A 94 7.75 6.05 26.41
N LEU A 95 7.16 5.42 27.43
CA LEU A 95 7.78 4.32 28.19
C LEU A 95 7.51 2.93 27.57
N VAL A 96 6.72 2.85 26.50
CA VAL A 96 6.41 1.56 25.88
C VAL A 96 7.57 1.12 25.00
N GLN A 97 8.06 -0.09 25.24
CA GLN A 97 9.12 -0.70 24.44
C GLN A 97 8.72 -0.76 22.95
N LYS A 98 9.51 -0.09 22.10
CA LYS A 98 9.23 0.06 20.65
C LYS A 98 9.36 -1.24 19.85
N TYR A 99 10.21 -2.15 20.31
CA TYR A 99 10.48 -3.42 19.66
C TYR A 99 10.04 -4.57 20.56
N MET A 100 9.60 -5.66 19.96
CA MET A 100 9.37 -6.94 20.62
C MET A 100 10.60 -7.82 20.45
N GLY A 101 10.80 -8.71 21.43
CA GLY A 101 12.01 -9.52 21.64
C GLY A 101 12.50 -10.34 20.43
N PRO A 102 13.55 -11.15 20.60
CA PRO A 102 14.17 -11.85 19.48
C PRO A 102 13.19 -12.87 18.87
N VAL A 103 13.00 -12.72 17.57
CA VAL A 103 12.20 -13.58 16.71
C VAL A 103 13.13 -14.14 15.64
N ARG A 104 12.90 -15.37 15.22
CA ARG A 104 13.71 -16.01 14.19
C ARG A 104 13.09 -15.81 12.82
N VAL A 105 13.90 -15.49 11.81
CA VAL A 105 13.47 -15.47 10.41
C VAL A 105 13.36 -16.91 9.90
N THR A 106 12.16 -17.30 9.44
CA THR A 106 11.89 -18.63 8.88
C THR A 106 12.16 -18.68 7.39
N ALA A 107 11.82 -17.62 6.66
CA ALA A 107 12.03 -17.50 5.22
C ALA A 107 12.17 -16.04 4.77
N ALA A 108 12.96 -15.81 3.73
CA ALA A 108 12.97 -14.56 2.98
C ALA A 108 11.93 -14.64 1.84
N LEU A 109 11.05 -13.65 1.76
CA LEU A 109 9.97 -13.53 0.78
C LEU A 109 10.28 -12.42 -0.22
N PRO A 110 9.62 -12.39 -1.39
CA PRO A 110 9.78 -11.31 -2.35
C PRO A 110 9.30 -9.96 -1.77
N ASN A 111 9.79 -8.86 -2.36
CA ASN A 111 9.46 -7.47 -2.01
C ASN A 111 9.87 -7.05 -0.59
N ASP A 112 11.08 -7.42 -0.16
CA ASP A 112 11.67 -7.01 1.13
C ASP A 112 10.80 -7.42 2.32
N ARG A 113 10.29 -8.66 2.26
CA ARG A 113 9.44 -9.26 3.30
C ARG A 113 10.10 -10.50 3.85
N HIS A 114 9.83 -10.78 5.12
CA HIS A 114 10.36 -11.93 5.82
C HIS A 114 9.26 -12.59 6.64
N ASP A 115 9.17 -13.91 6.56
CA ASP A 115 8.37 -14.67 7.50
C ASP A 115 9.16 -14.82 8.80
N VAL A 116 8.52 -14.54 9.93
CA VAL A 116 9.17 -14.54 11.24
C VAL A 116 8.35 -15.35 12.23
N GLN A 117 9.05 -16.07 13.10
CA GLN A 117 8.45 -16.93 14.12
C GLN A 117 9.12 -16.74 15.48
N SER A 118 8.30 -16.54 16.51
CA SER A 118 8.78 -16.42 17.89
C SER A 118 9.30 -17.76 18.39
N LEU A 119 10.42 -17.71 19.10
CA LEU A 119 11.04 -18.87 19.76
C LEU A 119 10.23 -19.35 20.98
N SER A 120 9.47 -18.45 21.62
CA SER A 120 8.70 -18.77 22.82
C SER A 120 7.40 -19.50 22.49
N LYS A 121 7.08 -20.54 23.28
CA LYS A 121 5.81 -21.28 23.21
C LYS A 121 4.67 -20.60 24.01
N GLY A 122 4.89 -19.42 24.62
CA GLY A 122 3.90 -18.73 25.46
C GLY A 122 2.73 -18.10 24.67
N ARG A 123 1.76 -17.47 25.38
CA ARG A 123 0.50 -16.95 24.78
C ARG A 123 0.70 -15.84 23.71
N ARG A 124 1.86 -15.17 23.66
CA ARG A 124 2.15 -14.09 22.69
C ARG A 124 3.12 -14.55 21.59
N ARG A 125 2.73 -15.58 20.86
CA ARG A 125 3.51 -16.08 19.72
C ARG A 125 3.34 -15.12 18.56
N LEU A 126 4.43 -14.50 18.12
CA LEU A 126 4.45 -13.82 16.83
C LEU A 126 4.74 -14.86 15.75
N ARG A 127 3.82 -14.99 14.79
CA ARG A 127 4.06 -15.67 13.52
C ARG A 127 3.44 -14.81 12.43
N GLY A 128 4.19 -14.52 11.38
CA GLY A 128 3.65 -13.83 10.22
C GLY A 128 4.70 -13.11 9.41
N VAL A 129 4.22 -12.46 8.35
CA VAL A 129 5.06 -11.75 7.39
C VAL A 129 5.28 -10.31 7.83
N VAL A 130 6.54 -9.91 7.93
CA VAL A 130 6.96 -8.58 8.34
C VAL A 130 7.88 -8.00 7.26
N ALA A 131 7.72 -6.70 6.97
CA ALA A 131 8.59 -5.99 6.04
C ALA A 131 9.94 -5.65 6.70
N SER A 132 11.01 -5.58 5.91
CA SER A 132 12.38 -5.37 6.42
C SER A 132 12.54 -4.07 7.22
N ASP A 133 11.77 -3.03 6.92
CA ASP A 133 11.76 -1.73 7.62
C ASP A 133 11.31 -1.83 9.09
N ARG A 134 10.57 -2.88 9.43
CA ARG A 134 10.09 -3.17 10.79
C ARG A 134 10.96 -4.15 11.54
N LEU A 135 12.04 -4.63 10.92
CA LEU A 135 12.98 -5.57 11.51
C LEU A 135 14.28 -4.87 11.89
N LYS A 136 14.89 -5.33 12.98
CA LYS A 136 16.23 -4.93 13.39
C LYS A 136 17.02 -6.17 13.78
N LEU A 137 18.26 -6.31 13.34
CA LEU A 137 19.10 -7.44 13.75
C LEU A 137 19.26 -7.44 15.28
N PHE A 138 19.04 -8.60 15.89
CA PHE A 138 19.31 -8.81 17.30
C PHE A 138 20.81 -9.13 17.47
N LYS A 139 21.55 -8.23 18.09
CA LYS A 139 22.94 -8.46 18.50
C LYS A 139 22.93 -8.88 19.97
N SER A 140 23.38 -10.09 20.28
CA SER A 140 23.74 -10.41 21.66
C SER A 140 25.06 -9.72 21.96
N SER A 141 25.09 -8.83 22.95
CA SER A 141 26.35 -8.42 23.56
C SER A 141 26.91 -9.65 24.28
N LEU A 142 27.95 -10.24 23.69
CA LEU A 142 28.92 -11.05 24.43
C LEU A 142 29.84 -10.11 25.19
#